data_AF-A0A7G8DCV1-F1
#
_entry.id   AF-A0A7G8DCV1-F1
#
_cell.length_a   1.000
_cell.length_b   1.000
_cell.length_c   1.000
_cell.angle_alpha   90.00
_cell.angle_beta   90.00
_cell.angle_gamma   90.00
#
_symmetry.space_group_name_H-M   'P 1'
#
loop_
_entity.id
_entity.type
_entity.pdbx_description
1 polymer ?
#
loop_
_entity_poly.entity_id
_entity_poly.type
_entity_poly.pdbx_seq_one_letter_code
_entity_poly.pdbx_strand_id
1 'polypeptide(L)' 'MKIVFGVLASLVLIGIATSSNAGSVTGTGFDKSAIIDDLKTNVPQGSEITETNCETVGVPSGGDNKYRCTLVWE' A
#
# COMPACT_ATOMS: atom_id res chain seq x y z
N MET A 1 -36.88 -28.43 42.09
CA MET A 1 -35.91 -28.57 40.98
C MET A 1 -35.93 -27.24 40.22
N LYS A 2 -35.01 -26.29 40.47
CA LYS A 2 -33.67 -26.11 39.85
C LYS A 2 -33.68 -26.08 38.32
N ILE A 3 -33.81 -24.89 37.73
CA ILE A 3 -33.18 -24.50 36.46
C ILE A 3 -33.05 -22.95 36.50
N VAL A 4 -32.06 -22.42 37.22
CA VAL A 4 -30.75 -21.96 36.72
C VAL A 4 -30.88 -20.94 35.58
N PHE A 5 -30.57 -19.70 35.94
CA PHE A 5 -30.26 -18.55 35.09
C PHE A 5 -29.43 -18.92 33.87
N GLY A 6 -29.86 -18.48 32.68
CA GLY A 6 -29.08 -18.52 31.46
C GLY A 6 -29.05 -17.15 30.81
N VAL A 7 -28.29 -16.21 31.38
CA VAL A 7 -27.93 -14.96 30.71
C VAL A 7 -26.96 -15.32 29.58
N LEU A 8 -27.48 -15.45 28.37
CA LEU A 8 -26.66 -15.56 27.17
C LEU A 8 -26.09 -14.17 26.85
N ALA A 9 -24.97 -13.84 27.50
CA ALA A 9 -24.13 -12.72 27.11
C ALA A 9 -23.40 -13.10 25.81
N SER A 10 -24.03 -12.85 24.68
CA SER A 10 -23.36 -12.87 23.38
C SER A 10 -22.37 -11.71 23.31
N LEU A 11 -21.11 -12.02 23.64
CA LEU A 11 -19.96 -11.15 23.36
C LEU A 11 -19.90 -10.93 21.84
N VAL A 12 -20.39 -9.79 21.37
CA VAL A 12 -20.08 -9.30 20.03
C VAL A 12 -18.64 -8.81 20.09
N LEU A 13 -17.69 -9.71 19.79
CA LEU A 13 -16.35 -9.30 19.41
C LEU A 13 -16.48 -8.51 18.10
N ILE A 14 -16.57 -7.19 18.21
CA ILE A 14 -16.25 -6.29 17.12
C ILE A 14 -14.75 -6.45 16.93
N GLY A 15 -14.38 -7.43 16.11
CA GLY A 15 -13.03 -7.55 15.60
C GLY A 15 -12.67 -6.20 15.02
N ILE A 16 -11.68 -5.55 15.63
CA ILE A 16 -10.99 -4.41 15.05
C ILE A 16 -10.40 -4.98 13.77
N ALA A 17 -11.11 -4.84 12.66
CA ALA A 17 -10.55 -5.08 11.36
C ALA A 17 -9.45 -4.03 11.22
N THR A 18 -8.22 -4.41 11.58
CA THR A 18 -7.04 -3.69 11.16
C THR A 18 -7.11 -3.74 9.64
N SER A 19 -7.62 -2.68 9.04
CA SER A 19 -7.48 -2.45 7.61
C SER A 19 -5.99 -2.36 7.35
N SER A 20 -5.39 -3.49 6.95
CA SER A 20 -4.13 -3.46 6.22
C SER A 20 -4.43 -2.58 5.01
N ASN A 21 -3.90 -1.36 5.00
CA ASN A 21 -4.09 -0.46 3.87
C ASN A 21 -3.03 -0.81 2.84
N ALA A 22 -2.95 -2.10 2.47
CA ALA A 22 -2.06 -2.56 1.45
C ALA A 22 -2.45 -1.90 0.13
N GLY A 23 -1.48 -1.22 -0.48
CA GLY A 23 -1.73 -0.41 -1.66
C GLY A 23 -0.51 -0.34 -2.55
N SER A 24 -0.72 0.18 -3.77
CA SER A 24 0.38 0.46 -4.68
C SER A 24 0.11 1.71 -5.50
N VAL A 25 1.19 2.37 -5.91
CA VAL A 25 1.13 3.54 -6.79
C VAL A 25 2.24 3.43 -7.83
N THR A 26 1.91 3.72 -9.09
CA THR A 26 2.83 3.62 -10.22
C THR A 26 2.97 4.96 -10.92
N GLY A 27 4.22 5.34 -11.22
CA GLY A 27 4.58 6.56 -11.93
C GLY A 27 5.58 6.29 -13.03
N THR A 28 5.72 7.23 -13.97
CA THR A 28 6.72 7.16 -15.04
C THR A 28 7.44 8.48 -15.22
N GLY A 29 8.71 8.43 -15.62
CA GLY A 29 9.53 9.63 -15.85
C GLY A 29 10.93 9.26 -16.34
N PHE A 30 11.85 10.22 -16.30
CA PHE A 30 13.23 10.03 -16.77
C PHE A 30 14.25 9.95 -15.62
N ASP A 31 13.91 10.46 -14.45
CA ASP A 31 14.74 10.36 -13.24
C ASP A 31 14.05 9.47 -12.20
N LYS A 32 14.71 8.37 -11.81
CA LYS A 32 14.13 7.39 -10.87
C LYS A 32 13.83 8.01 -9.51
N SER A 33 14.72 8.83 -8.99
CA SER A 33 14.61 9.40 -7.64
C SER A 33 13.46 10.40 -7.58
N ALA A 34 13.33 11.26 -8.59
CA ALA A 34 12.23 12.21 -8.71
C ALA A 34 10.87 11.50 -8.82
N ILE A 35 10.79 10.40 -9.60
CA ILE A 35 9.56 9.59 -9.68
C ILE A 35 9.24 8.99 -8.31
N ILE A 36 10.21 8.38 -7.63
CA ILE A 36 9.99 7.76 -6.32
C ILE A 36 9.51 8.80 -5.30
N ASP A 37 10.12 9.98 -5.26
CA ASP A 37 9.76 11.01 -4.31
C ASP A 37 8.36 11.59 -4.58
N ASP A 38 7.95 11.71 -5.84
CA ASP A 38 6.58 12.04 -6.23
C ASP A 38 5.59 10.92 -5.83
N LEU A 39 5.94 9.66 -6.05
CA LEU A 39 5.09 8.53 -5.68
C LEU A 39 4.91 8.42 -4.16
N LYS A 40 5.93 8.75 -3.36
CA LYS A 40 5.83 8.79 -1.90
C LYS A 40 4.79 9.79 -1.40
N THR A 41 4.51 10.88 -2.12
CA THR A 41 3.47 11.83 -1.69
C THR A 41 2.07 11.25 -1.76
N ASN A 42 1.90 10.14 -2.50
CA ASN A 42 0.65 9.42 -2.65
C ASN A 42 0.54 8.23 -1.69
N VAL A 43 1.61 7.89 -0.96
CA VAL A 43 1.58 6.84 0.07
C VAL A 43 0.91 7.41 1.32
N PRO A 44 -0.13 6.75 1.87
CA PRO A 44 -0.80 7.18 3.08
C PRO A 44 0.17 7.35 4.26
N GLN A 45 -0.05 8.39 5.06
CA GLN A 45 0.75 8.58 6.27
C GLN A 45 0.58 7.40 7.24
N GLY A 46 1.70 6.88 7.73
CA GLY A 46 1.72 5.73 8.63
C GLY A 46 1.80 4.36 7.94
N SER A 47 1.72 4.31 6.61
CA SER A 47 2.00 3.09 5.85
C SER A 47 3.49 2.87 5.69
N GLU A 48 3.89 1.60 5.70
CA GLU A 48 5.28 1.19 5.47
C GLU A 48 5.45 0.75 4.01
N ILE A 49 6.39 1.37 3.29
CA ILE A 49 6.72 0.94 1.93
C ILE A 49 7.46 -0.40 2.02
N THR A 50 6.81 -1.46 1.55
CA THR A 50 7.33 -2.84 1.57
C THR A 50 8.06 -3.19 0.28
N GLU A 51 7.70 -2.55 -0.85
CA GLU A 51 8.34 -2.78 -2.14
C GLU A 51 8.54 -1.49 -2.92
N THR A 52 9.66 -1.42 -3.64
CA THR A 52 9.93 -0.38 -4.64
C THR A 52 10.55 -1.05 -5.86
N ASN A 53 9.83 -1.03 -6.98
CA ASN A 53 10.30 -1.60 -8.23
C ASN A 53 10.39 -0.51 -9.30
N CYS A 54 11.51 -0.43 -10.03
CA CYS A 54 11.71 0.51 -11.12
C CYS A 54 12.27 -0.19 -12.36
N GLU A 55 11.47 -0.24 -13.41
CA GLU A 55 11.81 -0.86 -14.68
C GLU A 55 12.01 0.19 -15.78
N THR A 56 12.89 -0.11 -16.74
CA THR A 56 13.07 0.73 -17.93
C THR A 56 11.98 0.38 -18.94
N VAL A 57 11.10 1.33 -19.23
CA VAL A 57 9.94 1.13 -20.14
C VAL A 57 10.19 1.64 -21.56
N GLY A 58 11.35 2.24 -21.81
CA GLY A 58 11.79 2.58 -23.16
C GLY A 58 13.04 3.46 -23.17
N VAL A 59 13.70 3.45 -24.32
CA VAL A 59 14.72 4.45 -24.67
C VAL A 59 14.15 5.22 -25.86
N PRO A 60 13.64 6.46 -25.68
CA PRO A 60 13.25 7.26 -26.83
C PRO A 60 14.48 7.44 -27.73
N SER A 61 14.31 7.27 -29.04
CA SER A 61 15.42 7.32 -30.00
C SER A 61 16.20 8.63 -29.85
N GLY A 62 17.40 8.56 -29.28
CA GLY A 62 18.30 9.70 -29.05
C GLY A 62 18.16 10.42 -27.71
N GLY A 63 17.48 9.85 -26.69
CA GLY A 63 17.30 10.48 -25.38
C GLY A 63 17.48 9.57 -24.17
N ASP A 64 17.23 10.12 -22.99
CA ASP A 64 17.37 9.43 -21.70
C ASP A 64 16.36 8.30 -21.53
N ASN A 65 16.77 7.25 -20.80
CA ASN A 65 15.92 6.13 -20.45
C ASN A 65 14.64 6.61 -19.74
N LYS A 66 13.49 6.13 -20.20
CA LYS A 66 12.22 6.29 -19.49
C LYS A 66 12.04 5.13 -18.52
N TYR A 67 11.75 5.47 -17.28
CA TYR A 67 11.49 4.53 -16.20
C TYR A 67 10.02 4.52 -15.82
N ARG A 68 9.54 3.37 -15.35
CA ARG A 68 8.30 3.19 -14.61
C ARG A 68 8.66 2.66 -13.23
N CYS A 69 8.21 3.35 -12.19
CA CYS A 69 8.40 2.92 -10.82
C CYS A 69 7.05 2.62 -10.19
N THR A 70 7.00 1.59 -9.36
CA THR A 70 5.84 1.21 -8.54
C THR A 70 6.30 1.10 -7.10
N LEU A 71 5.58 1.77 -6.18
CA LEU A 71 5.73 1.60 -4.75
C LEU A 71 4.57 0.74 -4.25
N VAL A 72 4.85 -0.20 -3.35
CA VAL A 72 3.87 -1.01 -2.64
C VAL A 72 4.05 -0.75 -1.15
N TRP A 73 2.96 -0.65 -0.42
CA TRP A 73 2.97 -0.43 1.02
C TRP A 73 1.92 -1.28 1.73
N GLU A 74 2.05 -1.41 3.04
CA GLU A 74 1.07 -2.04 3.95
C GLU A 74 0.61 -1.09 5.07
#